data_AF-A0A2S9IZY5-F1
#
_entry.id   AF-A0A2S9IZY5-F1
#
_cell.length_a   1.000
_cell.length_b   1.000
_cell.length_c   1.000
_cell.angle_alpha   90.00
_cell.angle_beta   90.00
_cell.angle_gamma   90.00
#
_symmetry.space_group_name_H-M   'P 1'
#
loop_
_entity.id
_entity.type
_entity.pdbx_description
1 polymer ?
#
loop_
_entity_poly.entity_id
_entity_poly.type
_entity_poly.pdbx_seq_one_letter_code
_entity_poly.pdbx_strand_id
1 'polypeptide(L)' 'MLYLADNMKYLRAKWGRSQQQLADELGITRTRYSKYEYGMAEPPIGLLVKIARYYGLTIDEIISVDLYRVS' A
#
# COMPACT_ATOMS: atom_id res chain seq x y z
N MET A 1 7.96 12.97 7.96
CA MET A 1 8.43 11.85 7.12
C MET A 1 7.20 11.03 6.77
N LEU A 2 7.03 10.59 5.52
CA LEU A 2 5.87 9.78 5.11
C LEU A 2 6.23 8.30 5.19
N TYR A 3 5.26 7.46 5.56
CA TYR A 3 5.42 6.01 5.78
C TYR A 3 4.79 5.15 4.68
N LEU A 4 4.32 5.78 3.58
CA LEU A 4 3.50 5.13 2.55
C LEU A 4 4.09 3.82 2.00
N ALA A 5 5.35 3.83 1.55
CA ALA A 5 5.98 2.66 0.93
C ALA A 5 6.10 1.50 1.93
N ASP A 6 6.57 1.79 3.14
CA ASP A 6 6.73 0.82 4.22
C ASP A 6 5.37 0.27 4.68
N ASN A 7 4.36 1.13 4.81
CA ASN A 7 3.01 0.74 5.17
C ASN A 7 2.34 -0.13 4.11
N MET A 8 2.53 0.18 2.81
CA MET A 8 2.02 -0.68 1.73
C MET A 8 2.62 -2.09 1.82
N LYS A 9 3.93 -2.18 2.06
CA LYS A 9 4.64 -3.45 2.22
C LYS A 9 4.20 -4.20 3.48
N TYR A 10 4.05 -3.49 4.59
CA TYR A 10 3.55 -4.02 5.85
C TYR A 10 2.16 -4.63 5.69
N LEU A 11 1.21 -3.85 5.16
CA LEU A 11 -0.18 -4.27 5.01
C LEU A 11 -0.29 -5.49 4.09
N ARG A 12 0.45 -5.50 2.97
CA ARG A 12 0.50 -6.66 2.07
C ARG A 12 1.02 -7.91 2.78
N ALA A 13 2.11 -7.79 3.52
CA ALA A 13 2.71 -8.90 4.25
C ALA A 13 1.79 -9.41 5.37
N LYS A 14 1.16 -8.51 6.13
CA LYS A 14 0.18 -8.83 7.18
C LYS A 14 -1.00 -9.64 6.65
N TRP A 15 -1.41 -9.39 5.41
CA TRP A 15 -2.49 -10.12 4.73
C TRP A 15 -2.02 -11.36 3.97
N GLY A 16 -0.74 -11.73 4.05
CA GLY A 16 -0.20 -12.94 3.40
C GLY A 16 -0.24 -12.90 1.87
N ARG A 17 -0.26 -11.69 1.26
CA ARG A 17 -0.37 -11.54 -0.20
C ARG A 17 1.00 -11.37 -0.86
N SER A 18 1.16 -11.96 -2.04
CA SER A 18 2.29 -11.62 -2.93
C SER A 18 2.04 -10.27 -3.62
N GLN A 19 3.11 -9.65 -4.13
CA GLN A 19 2.97 -8.42 -4.93
C GLN A 19 2.09 -8.61 -6.16
N GLN A 20 2.08 -9.82 -6.74
CA GLN A 20 1.24 -10.14 -7.90
C GLN A 20 -0.23 -10.18 -7.49
N GLN A 21 -0.57 -10.94 -6.45
CA GLN A 21 -1.95 -11.09 -5.97
C GLN A 21 -2.58 -9.74 -5.61
N LEU A 22 -1.85 -8.91 -4.85
CA LEU A 22 -2.39 -7.61 -4.47
C LEU A 22 -2.48 -6.65 -5.65
N ALA A 23 -1.55 -6.70 -6.61
CA ALA A 23 -1.67 -5.92 -7.83
C ALA A 23 -2.91 -6.30 -8.64
N ASP A 24 -3.21 -7.59 -8.75
CA ASP A 24 -4.40 -8.11 -9.44
C ASP A 24 -5.70 -7.63 -8.76
N GLU A 25 -5.78 -7.71 -7.43
CA GLU A 25 -6.92 -7.20 -6.65
C GLU A 25 -7.06 -5.67 -6.77
N LEU A 26 -5.94 -4.96 -6.84
CA LEU A 26 -5.90 -3.51 -7.07
C LEU A 26 -6.13 -3.13 -8.54
N GLY A 27 -6.14 -4.08 -9.48
CA GLY A 27 -6.35 -3.84 -10.91
C GLY A 27 -5.19 -3.07 -11.56
N ILE A 28 -3.97 -3.32 -11.12
CA ILE A 28 -2.74 -2.72 -11.65
C ILE A 28 -1.70 -3.80 -11.96
N THR A 29 -0.64 -3.44 -12.67
CA THR A 29 0.45 -4.40 -12.92
C THR A 29 1.30 -4.59 -11.66
N ARG A 30 1.83 -5.80 -11.47
CA ARG A 30 2.78 -6.11 -10.39
C ARG A 30 3.97 -5.15 -10.36
N THR A 31 4.51 -4.78 -11.52
CA THR A 31 5.64 -3.85 -11.61
C THR A 31 5.28 -2.45 -11.10
N ARG A 32 4.06 -1.99 -11.39
CA ARG A 32 3.56 -0.71 -10.88
C ARG A 32 3.39 -0.75 -9.36
N TYR A 33 2.81 -1.82 -8.83
CA TYR A 33 2.67 -2.03 -7.39
C TYR A 33 4.04 -2.06 -6.68
N SER A 34 4.99 -2.82 -7.25
CA SER A 34 6.35 -2.95 -6.73
C SER A 34 7.05 -1.59 -6.59
N LYS A 35 6.93 -0.69 -7.58
CA LYS A 35 7.50 0.66 -7.51
C LYS A 35 6.98 1.45 -6.30
N TYR A 36 5.74 1.25 -5.89
CA TYR A 36 5.16 1.91 -4.72
C TYR A 36 5.75 1.39 -3.41
N GLU A 37 5.90 0.07 -3.28
CA GLU A 37 6.53 -0.53 -2.09
C GLU A 37 8.01 -0.17 -1.94
N TYR A 38 8.70 0.13 -3.04
CA TYR A 38 10.10 0.55 -3.02
C TYR A 38 10.27 2.08 -2.97
N GLY A 39 9.18 2.85 -2.89
CA GLY A 39 9.25 4.32 -2.88
C GLY A 39 9.77 4.93 -4.19
N MET A 40 9.79 4.17 -5.28
CA MET A 40 10.27 4.59 -6.60
C MET A 40 9.22 5.39 -7.39
N ALA A 41 7.96 5.36 -6.94
CA ALA A 41 6.86 6.14 -7.47
C ALA A 41 5.80 6.32 -6.39
N GLU A 42 4.90 7.28 -6.59
CA GLU A 42 3.72 7.45 -5.74
C GLU A 42 2.46 6.92 -6.44
N PRO A 43 1.56 6.22 -5.72
CA PRO A 43 0.28 5.83 -6.25
C PRO A 43 -0.60 7.06 -6.47
N PRO A 44 -1.31 7.18 -7.62
CA PRO A 44 -2.26 8.27 -7.82
C PRO A 44 -3.38 8.21 -6.77
N ILE A 45 -4.00 9.35 -6.48
CA ILE A 45 -5.01 9.46 -5.42
C ILE A 45 -6.14 8.43 -5.54
N GLY A 46 -6.60 8.12 -6.76
CA GLY A 46 -7.63 7.09 -6.97
C GLY A 46 -7.20 5.68 -6.55
N LEU A 47 -5.92 5.34 -6.70
CA LEU A 47 -5.37 4.08 -6.23
C LEU A 47 -5.18 4.08 -4.71
N LEU A 48 -4.75 5.20 -4.13
CA LEU A 48 -4.69 5.36 -2.66
C LEU A 48 -6.07 5.15 -2.02
N VAL A 49 -7.13 5.74 -2.59
CA VAL A 49 -8.52 5.49 -2.15
C VAL A 49 -8.88 4.01 -2.22
N LYS A 50 -8.48 3.30 -3.29
CA LYS A 50 -8.74 1.87 -3.44
C LYS A 50 -7.99 1.04 -2.38
N ILE A 51 -6.73 1.37 -2.10
CA ILE A 51 -5.91 0.71 -1.08
C ILE A 51 -6.52 0.95 0.32
N ALA A 52 -6.86 2.20 0.63
CA ALA A 52 -7.55 2.59 1.86
C ALA A 52 -8.81 1.75 2.09
N ARG A 53 -9.70 1.67 1.09
CA ARG A 53 -10.92 0.84 1.15
C ARG A 53 -10.63 -0.65 1.28
N TYR A 54 -9.62 -1.16 0.58
CA TYR A 54 -9.24 -2.57 0.64
C TYR A 54 -8.85 -3.00 2.07
N TYR A 55 -8.09 -2.16 2.77
CA TYR A 55 -7.62 -2.44 4.13
C TYR A 55 -8.54 -1.92 5.24
N GLY A 56 -9.60 -1.18 4.90
CA GLY A 56 -10.48 -0.55 5.89
C GLY A 56 -9.80 0.58 6.67
N LEU A 57 -8.85 1.29 6.05
CA LEU A 57 -8.10 2.41 6.62
C LEU A 57 -8.42 3.71 5.88
N THR A 58 -8.06 4.84 6.48
CA THR A 58 -8.02 6.13 5.80
C THR A 58 -6.71 6.29 5.02
N ILE A 59 -6.70 7.24 4.08
CA ILE A 59 -5.46 7.57 3.35
C ILE A 59 -4.41 8.14 4.32
N ASP A 60 -4.84 8.98 5.27
CA ASP A 60 -3.95 9.58 6.27
C ASP A 60 -3.20 8.51 7.06
N GLU A 61 -3.90 7.52 7.60
CA GLU A 61 -3.28 6.39 8.32
C GLU A 61 -2.23 5.67 7.48
N ILE A 62 -2.46 5.50 6.17
CA ILE A 62 -1.51 4.83 5.28
C ILE A 62 -0.28 5.70 4.99
N ILE A 63 -0.40 7.03 4.98
CA ILE A 63 0.73 7.92 4.62
C ILE A 63 1.50 8.46 5.82
N SER A 64 0.85 8.70 6.95
CA SER A 64 1.40 9.51 8.05
C SER A 64 1.68 8.71 9.33
N VAL A 65 1.09 7.52 9.49
CA VAL A 65 1.26 6.68 10.68
C VAL A 65 2.24 5.55 10.40
N ASP A 66 3.23 5.32 11.27
CA ASP A 66 4.10 4.13 11.18
C ASP A 66 3.35 2.88 11.65
N LEU A 67 2.73 2.15 10.71
CA LEU A 67 1.88 1.00 11.03
C LEU A 67 2.64 -0.18 11.65
N TYR A 68 3.97 -0.21 11.55
CA TYR A 68 4.79 -1.22 12.24
C TYR A 68 4.81 -1.03 13.76
N ARG A 69 4.58 0.20 14.26
CA ARG A 69 4.70 0.53 15.69
C ARG A 69 3.39 0.54 16.45
N VAL A 70 2.26 0.68 15.75
CA VAL A 70 0.93 0.81 16.36
C VAL A 70 0.11 -0.49 16.31
N SER A 71 0.55 -1.50 15.58
CA SER A 71 -0.14 -2.78 15.41
C SER A 71 0.45 -3.92 16.23
#